data_AF-A0A1I8I4G9-F1
#
_entry.id   AF-A0A1I8I4G9-F1
#
_cell.length_a   1.000
_cell.length_b   1.000
_cell.length_c   1.000
_cell.angle_alpha   90.00
_cell.angle_beta   90.00
_cell.angle_gamma   90.00
#
_symmetry.space_group_name_H-M   'P 1'
#
loop_
_entity.id
_entity.type
_entity.pdbx_description
1 polymer ?
#
loop_
_entity_poly.entity_id
_entity_poly.type
_entity_poly.pdbx_seq_one_letter_code
_entity_poly.pdbx_strand_id
1 'polypeptide(L)'
;MESKGIRIDSHVNLTFLDKVGMVMWFGFIPNQTDLVVGVALDDNEGVERGGHGFVPSSQTLDNLVGRNRGVQGHHNSCYLDSTLFAMFATVDAFDGVLERPGQAKDIDNYEEIKNTLREGIVNCLRRNKFVSAGQVLKLRKCLNDLDIIPGMMGEEKDPEEFINLLLDHALRHEPFIKLSTGQSSHVLQLFLDRADLPFEQQKQQQQVCDL
;
A
#
# COMPACT_ATOMS: atom_id res chain seq x y z
N MET A 1 4.48 -18.74 -28.56
CA MET A 1 5.30 -18.94 -27.35
C MET A 1 4.51 -18.35 -26.21
N GLU A 2 3.79 -19.19 -25.47
CA GLU A 2 2.88 -18.77 -24.40
C GLU A 2 3.68 -18.37 -23.15
N SER A 3 3.56 -17.11 -22.73
CA SER A 3 4.06 -16.64 -21.45
C SER A 3 3.10 -17.10 -20.35
N LYS A 4 3.53 -18.09 -19.56
CA LYS A 4 2.87 -18.49 -18.31
C LYS A 4 3.13 -17.41 -17.25
N GLY A 5 2.19 -16.47 -17.09
CA GLY A 5 2.20 -15.48 -16.01
C GLY A 5 1.25 -15.87 -14.88
N ILE A 6 1.62 -15.53 -13.63
CA ILE A 6 0.82 -15.76 -12.43
C ILE A 6 -0.38 -14.80 -12.41
N ARG A 7 -1.57 -15.30 -12.10
CA ARG A 7 -2.85 -14.56 -12.13
C ARG A 7 -3.18 -13.96 -10.76
N ILE A 8 -3.74 -12.75 -10.74
CA ILE A 8 -4.44 -12.17 -9.59
C ILE A 8 -5.50 -13.19 -9.16
N ASP A 9 -5.52 -13.54 -7.87
CA ASP A 9 -6.30 -14.63 -7.20
C ASP A 9 -5.54 -15.96 -7.00
N SER A 10 -4.28 -16.06 -7.40
CA SER A 10 -3.47 -17.24 -7.09
C SER A 10 -2.94 -17.13 -5.64
N HIS A 11 -3.45 -17.96 -4.72
CA HIS A 11 -2.72 -18.29 -3.48
C HIS A 11 -1.48 -19.10 -3.86
N VAL A 12 -0.44 -18.42 -4.36
CA VAL A 12 0.84 -19.05 -4.67
C VAL A 12 1.64 -19.09 -3.38
N ASN A 13 1.65 -20.26 -2.75
CA ASN A 13 2.73 -20.60 -1.83
C ASN A 13 4.02 -20.69 -2.66
N LEU A 14 4.76 -19.59 -2.70
CA LEU A 14 6.09 -19.56 -3.30
C LEU A 14 7.05 -20.24 -2.33
N THR A 15 7.30 -21.54 -2.53
CA THR A 15 8.33 -22.26 -1.79
C THR A 15 9.70 -21.83 -2.31
N PHE A 16 10.23 -20.75 -1.76
CA PHE A 16 11.64 -20.38 -1.96
C PHE A 16 12.46 -21.11 -0.91
N LEU A 17 13.21 -22.14 -1.31
CA LEU A 17 14.25 -22.76 -0.47
C LEU A 17 13.77 -23.01 0.98
N ASP A 18 12.61 -23.67 1.11
CA ASP A 18 11.99 -24.09 2.37
C ASP A 18 11.23 -23.01 3.17
N LYS A 19 11.01 -21.81 2.64
CA LYS A 19 10.24 -20.72 3.29
C LYS A 19 8.86 -20.50 2.66
N VAL A 20 7.91 -20.06 3.47
CA VAL A 20 6.54 -19.66 3.08
C VAL A 20 6.36 -18.15 3.30
N GLY A 21 5.64 -17.48 2.41
CA GLY A 21 5.37 -16.05 2.53
C GLY A 21 4.17 -15.59 1.69
N MET A 22 3.57 -14.47 2.10
CA MET A 22 2.45 -13.82 1.43
C MET A 22 2.90 -12.75 0.44
N VAL A 23 2.30 -12.73 -0.74
CA VAL A 23 2.49 -11.66 -1.72
C VAL A 23 1.81 -10.38 -1.21
N MET A 24 2.58 -9.30 -1.07
CA MET A 24 2.12 -8.01 -0.56
C MET A 24 1.72 -7.03 -1.66
N TRP A 25 2.43 -7.04 -2.79
CA TRP A 25 2.12 -6.17 -3.93
C TRP A 25 2.76 -6.69 -5.22
N PHE A 26 2.22 -6.27 -6.36
CA PHE A 26 2.81 -6.46 -7.67
C PHE A 26 2.77 -5.13 -8.44
N GLY A 27 3.79 -4.85 -9.25
CA GLY A 27 3.82 -3.61 -10.03
C GLY A 27 5.03 -3.45 -10.93
N PHE A 28 4.95 -2.45 -11.80
CA PHE A 28 6.06 -2.00 -12.61
C PHE A 28 6.75 -0.84 -11.91
N ILE A 29 8.04 -1.01 -11.62
CA ILE A 29 8.85 0.08 -11.07
C ILE A 29 9.15 1.07 -12.20
N PRO A 30 9.14 2.40 -11.97
CA PRO A 30 9.49 3.37 -12.99
C PRO A 30 10.84 3.03 -13.66
N ASN A 31 10.85 3.02 -14.99
CA ASN A 31 11.98 2.61 -15.83
C ASN A 31 12.32 1.10 -15.81
N GLN A 32 11.40 0.25 -15.34
CA GLN A 32 11.47 -1.21 -15.49
C GLN A 32 10.32 -1.72 -16.35
N THR A 33 10.61 -2.72 -17.17
CA THR A 33 9.60 -3.45 -17.98
C THR A 33 9.10 -4.70 -17.30
N ASP A 34 9.78 -5.13 -16.24
CA ASP A 34 9.50 -6.40 -15.57
C ASP A 34 8.49 -6.19 -14.44
N LEU A 35 7.55 -7.11 -14.35
CA LEU A 35 6.58 -7.16 -13.26
C LEU A 35 7.30 -7.63 -12.00
N VAL A 36 7.37 -6.76 -10.99
CA VAL A 36 7.98 -7.08 -9.69
C VAL A 36 6.88 -7.50 -8.72
N VAL A 37 7.20 -8.45 -7.85
CA VAL A 37 6.32 -8.90 -6.76
C VAL A 37 7.05 -8.70 -5.43
N GLY A 38 6.42 -8.00 -4.49
CA GLY A 38 6.87 -7.94 -3.09
C GLY A 38 6.25 -9.07 -2.28
N VAL A 39 7.05 -9.80 -1.52
CA VAL A 39 6.60 -10.94 -0.69
C VAL A 39 7.02 -10.71 0.76
N ALA A 40 6.10 -10.85 1.71
CA ALA A 40 6.37 -10.92 3.15
C ALA A 40 6.55 -12.38 3.55
N LEU A 41 7.70 -12.74 4.11
CA LEU A 41 7.96 -14.09 4.61
C LEU A 41 7.39 -14.24 6.04
N ASP A 42 6.93 -15.44 6.40
CA ASP A 42 6.37 -15.73 7.73
C ASP A 42 7.43 -15.62 8.86
N ASP A 43 8.70 -15.76 8.49
CA ASP A 43 9.82 -15.48 9.37
C ASP A 43 10.11 -13.96 9.29
N ASN A 44 10.39 -13.31 10.43
CA ASN A 44 10.73 -11.87 10.58
C ASN A 44 12.02 -11.40 9.82
N GLU A 45 12.35 -12.03 8.70
CA GLU A 45 13.55 -11.89 7.89
C GLU A 45 13.42 -10.82 6.78
N GLY A 46 12.21 -10.32 6.52
CA GLY A 46 11.96 -9.27 5.52
C GLY A 46 11.89 -9.81 4.08
N VAL A 47 11.70 -8.89 3.14
CA VAL A 47 11.48 -9.19 1.72
C VAL A 47 12.80 -9.58 1.05
N GLU A 48 12.95 -10.81 0.55
CA GLU A 48 14.11 -11.20 -0.27
C GLU A 48 13.88 -10.89 -1.76
N ARG A 49 14.90 -10.38 -2.46
CA ARG A 49 14.85 -10.15 -3.91
C ARG A 49 14.94 -11.49 -4.66
N GLY A 50 13.86 -11.87 -5.34
CA GLY A 50 13.90 -12.88 -6.40
C GLY A 50 14.89 -12.47 -7.50
N GLY A 51 15.69 -13.42 -7.97
CA GLY A 51 17.01 -13.18 -8.57
C GLY A 51 17.08 -12.67 -10.01
N HIS A 52 18.28 -12.14 -10.29
CA HIS A 52 18.95 -11.93 -11.59
C HIS A 52 18.25 -11.09 -12.67
N GLY A 53 18.38 -9.77 -12.55
CA GLY A 53 18.15 -8.79 -13.60
C GLY A 53 18.82 -7.46 -13.24
N PHE A 54 19.39 -6.79 -14.23
CA PHE A 54 20.33 -5.67 -14.16
C PHE A 54 19.95 -4.49 -13.22
N VAL A 55 20.98 -3.90 -12.61
CA VAL A 55 20.96 -2.98 -11.47
C VAL A 55 20.54 -1.54 -11.87
N PRO A 56 19.40 -0.99 -11.42
CA PRO A 56 19.21 0.46 -11.41
C PRO A 56 20.18 1.02 -10.37
N SER A 57 20.85 2.16 -10.62
CA SER A 57 21.92 2.73 -9.77
C SER A 57 21.80 2.28 -8.30
N SER A 58 22.63 1.29 -7.92
CA SER A 58 22.32 0.31 -6.87
C SER A 58 22.05 0.91 -5.47
N GLN A 59 22.40 2.17 -5.25
CA GLN A 59 22.42 2.77 -3.93
C GLN A 59 21.04 3.09 -3.34
N THR A 60 19.96 3.22 -4.12
CA THR A 60 18.65 3.65 -3.56
C THR A 60 17.74 2.47 -3.16
N LEU A 61 17.67 1.42 -3.99
CA LEU A 61 16.82 0.26 -3.72
C LEU A 61 17.48 -0.79 -2.82
N ASP A 62 18.81 -0.96 -2.88
CA ASP A 62 19.52 -1.91 -2.00
C ASP A 62 19.38 -1.51 -0.51
N ASN A 63 19.03 -0.25 -0.25
CA ASN A 63 18.80 0.29 1.10
C ASN A 63 17.33 0.20 1.57
N LEU A 64 16.36 -0.08 0.68
CA LEU A 64 14.96 -0.32 1.06
C LEU A 64 14.71 -1.76 1.49
N VAL A 65 15.61 -2.68 1.13
CA VAL A 65 15.46 -4.12 1.36
C VAL A 65 16.34 -4.54 2.54
N GLY A 66 15.81 -5.41 3.40
CA GLY A 66 16.53 -5.98 4.54
C GLY A 66 15.74 -5.89 5.85
N ARG A 67 16.29 -6.49 6.91
CA ARG A 67 15.70 -6.43 8.25
C ARG A 67 15.63 -4.99 8.75
N ASN A 68 14.59 -4.69 9.53
CA ASN A 68 14.33 -3.34 10.06
C ASN A 68 14.23 -2.29 8.95
N ARG A 69 13.54 -2.63 7.85
CA ARG A 69 13.17 -1.72 6.77
C ARG A 69 11.66 -1.66 6.61
N GLY A 70 11.16 -0.54 6.10
CA GLY A 70 9.74 -0.31 5.89
C GLY A 70 9.02 0.23 7.13
N VAL A 71 7.74 -0.10 7.25
CA VAL A 71 6.88 0.34 8.35
C VAL A 71 6.73 -0.83 9.32
N GLN A 72 7.07 -0.63 10.59
CA GLN A 72 6.94 -1.65 11.61
C GLN A 72 5.46 -1.83 12.00
N GLY A 73 4.92 -3.02 11.73
CA GLY A 73 3.55 -3.36 12.10
C GLY A 73 3.33 -3.57 13.59
N HIS A 74 2.11 -3.28 14.04
CA HIS A 74 1.67 -3.43 15.42
C HIS A 74 0.13 -3.51 15.53
N HIS A 75 -0.37 -4.62 16.08
CA HIS A 75 -1.78 -4.84 16.44
C HIS A 75 -2.78 -4.49 15.32
N ASN A 76 -2.98 -5.38 14.35
CA ASN A 76 -3.94 -5.20 13.25
C ASN A 76 -3.72 -3.90 12.45
N SER A 77 -2.47 -3.47 12.28
CA SER A 77 -2.11 -2.26 11.50
C SER A 77 -1.68 -2.56 10.07
N CYS A 78 -1.62 -3.82 9.64
CA CYS A 78 -1.10 -4.23 8.33
C CYS A 78 -1.71 -3.45 7.15
N TYR A 79 -3.02 -3.17 7.18
CA TYR A 79 -3.70 -2.35 6.17
C TYR A 79 -3.11 -0.93 6.09
N LEU A 80 -2.83 -0.32 7.24
CA LEU A 80 -2.28 1.02 7.38
C LEU A 80 -0.81 1.04 6.96
N ASP A 81 -0.02 0.10 7.47
CA ASP A 81 1.42 0.00 7.23
C ASP A 81 1.73 -0.19 5.74
N SER A 82 1.02 -1.13 5.12
CA SER A 82 1.19 -1.47 3.70
C SER A 82 0.72 -0.33 2.81
N THR A 83 -0.38 0.34 3.16
CA THR A 83 -0.89 1.48 2.39
C THR A 83 0.05 2.68 2.48
N LEU A 84 0.54 3.02 3.68
CA LEU A 84 1.52 4.09 3.87
C LEU A 84 2.82 3.82 3.11
N PHE A 85 3.29 2.57 3.15
CA PHE A 85 4.47 2.18 2.39
C PHE A 85 4.24 2.32 0.88
N ALA A 86 3.13 1.80 0.37
CA ALA A 86 2.78 1.87 -1.06
C ALA A 86 2.65 3.33 -1.55
N MET A 87 1.99 4.19 -0.77
CA MET A 87 1.77 5.58 -1.14
C MET A 87 3.04 6.45 -1.03
N PHE A 88 3.94 6.20 -0.07
CA PHE A 88 4.96 7.20 0.27
C PHE A 88 6.42 6.69 0.25
N ALA A 89 6.68 5.38 0.22
CA ALA A 89 8.06 4.87 0.33
C ALA A 89 8.95 5.33 -0.83
N THR A 90 8.43 5.28 -2.04
CA THR A 90 9.17 5.60 -3.29
C THR A 90 8.36 6.43 -4.28
N VAL A 91 7.11 6.74 -3.96
CA VAL A 91 6.18 7.50 -4.79
C VAL A 91 6.11 8.94 -4.27
N ASP A 92 6.20 9.92 -5.16
CA ASP A 92 6.13 11.36 -4.88
C ASP A 92 4.78 11.99 -5.32
N ALA A 93 3.93 11.24 -6.02
CA ALA A 93 2.62 11.70 -6.52
C ALA A 93 1.70 12.25 -5.41
N PHE A 94 1.92 11.86 -4.16
CA PHE A 94 1.13 12.28 -2.99
C PHE A 94 1.80 13.39 -2.17
N ASP A 95 2.98 13.89 -2.57
CA ASP A 95 3.72 14.89 -1.80
C ASP A 95 2.98 16.22 -1.70
N GLY A 96 2.24 16.59 -2.75
CA GLY A 96 1.38 17.78 -2.75
C GLY A 96 0.34 17.77 -1.62
N VAL A 97 -0.10 16.59 -1.18
CA VAL A 97 -1.00 16.43 -0.02
C VAL A 97 -0.31 16.91 1.27
N LEU A 98 0.98 16.61 1.42
CA LEU A 98 1.79 16.91 2.60
C LEU A 98 2.33 18.34 2.61
N GLU A 99 2.37 19.00 1.46
CA GLU A 99 2.85 20.36 1.28
C GLU A 99 1.74 21.41 1.45
N ARG A 100 0.47 21.02 1.37
CA ARG A 100 -0.64 21.97 1.49
C ARG A 100 -0.66 22.62 2.90
N PRO A 101 -0.67 23.95 3.00
CA PRO A 101 -0.89 24.61 4.28
C PRO A 101 -2.33 24.43 4.75
N GLY A 102 -2.53 24.37 6.06
CA GLY A 102 -3.87 24.36 6.66
C GLY A 102 -4.64 25.63 6.35
N GLN A 103 -5.94 25.48 6.13
CA GLN A 103 -6.87 26.55 5.83
C GLN A 103 -7.95 26.64 6.91
N ALA A 104 -8.63 27.78 7.01
CA ALA A 104 -9.68 28.01 8.02
C ALA A 104 -10.87 27.04 7.93
N LYS A 105 -11.03 26.33 6.81
CA LYS A 105 -12.05 25.30 6.62
C LYS A 105 -11.58 23.91 7.06
N ASP A 106 -10.29 23.70 7.32
CA ASP A 106 -9.77 22.40 7.71
C ASP A 106 -10.14 22.05 9.16
N ILE A 107 -9.95 20.80 9.54
CA ILE A 107 -10.20 20.30 10.90
C ILE A 107 -9.18 20.85 11.90
N ASP A 108 -9.56 20.93 13.17
CA ASP A 108 -8.73 21.53 14.22
C ASP A 108 -7.35 20.88 14.36
N ASN A 109 -7.27 19.55 14.18
CA ASN A 109 -6.03 18.76 14.27
C ASN A 109 -5.32 18.55 12.92
N TYR A 110 -5.69 19.32 11.88
CA TYR A 110 -5.14 19.17 10.52
C TYR A 110 -3.62 19.22 10.49
N GLU A 111 -3.02 20.25 11.10
CA GLU A 111 -1.56 20.42 11.13
C GLU A 111 -0.87 19.31 11.94
N GLU A 112 -1.51 18.81 12.99
CA GLU A 112 -0.95 17.71 13.77
C GLU A 112 -0.92 16.40 12.95
N ILE A 113 -2.01 16.07 12.26
CA ILE A 113 -2.09 14.89 11.40
C ILE A 113 -1.09 15.01 10.25
N LYS A 114 -1.08 16.15 9.55
CA LYS A 114 -0.16 16.39 8.44
C LYS A 114 1.29 16.29 8.87
N ASN A 115 1.68 16.90 10.00
CA ASN A 115 3.05 16.84 10.49
C ASN A 115 3.43 15.44 10.99
N THR A 116 2.49 14.71 11.62
CA THR A 116 2.72 13.32 12.04
C THR A 116 2.95 12.41 10.83
N LEU A 117 2.17 12.57 9.76
CA LEU A 117 2.37 11.83 8.52
C LEU A 117 3.68 12.25 7.82
N ARG A 118 3.89 13.55 7.59
CA ARG A 118 5.04 14.06 6.83
C ARG A 118 6.37 13.81 7.55
N GLU A 119 6.50 14.29 8.78
CA GLU A 119 7.76 14.26 9.52
C GLU A 119 7.97 12.91 10.22
N GLY A 120 6.91 12.36 10.82
CA GLY A 120 6.98 11.13 11.60
C GLY A 120 7.03 9.85 10.78
N ILE A 121 6.43 9.85 9.58
CA ILE A 121 6.30 8.65 8.75
C ILE A 121 7.03 8.81 7.43
N VAL A 122 6.62 9.75 6.57
CA VAL A 122 7.13 9.85 5.18
C VAL A 122 8.61 10.21 5.15
N ASN A 123 9.03 11.23 5.89
CA ASN A 123 10.43 11.62 5.98
C ASN A 123 11.29 10.52 6.63
N CYS A 124 10.79 9.84 7.67
CA CYS A 124 11.47 8.71 8.28
C CYS A 124 11.62 7.54 7.29
N LEU A 125 10.57 7.21 6.54
CA LEU A 125 10.58 6.15 5.56
C LEU A 125 11.55 6.45 4.41
N ARG A 126 11.54 7.68 3.90
CA ARG A 126 12.41 8.07 2.78
C ARG A 126 13.86 8.30 3.18
N ARG A 127 14.15 8.79 4.39
CA ARG A 127 15.54 9.04 4.85
C ARG A 127 16.12 7.82 5.53
N ASN A 128 15.43 7.30 6.53
CA ASN A 128 15.93 6.25 7.43
C ASN A 128 15.54 4.84 6.96
N LYS A 129 14.62 4.74 5.98
CA LYS A 129 14.12 3.47 5.42
C LYS A 129 13.39 2.60 6.45
N PHE A 130 13.04 3.17 7.59
CA PHE A 130 12.37 2.50 8.69
C PHE A 130 11.49 3.49 9.47
N VAL A 131 10.29 3.05 9.82
CA VAL A 131 9.34 3.77 10.68
C VAL A 131 8.93 2.84 11.82
N SER A 132 9.13 3.29 13.06
CA SER A 132 8.70 2.53 14.24
C SER A 132 7.18 2.53 14.39
N ALA A 133 6.64 1.46 14.96
CA ALA A 133 5.22 1.32 15.28
C ALA A 133 4.68 2.49 16.13
N GLY A 134 5.52 3.14 16.94
CA GLY A 134 5.12 4.30 17.74
C GLY A 134 4.69 5.52 16.92
N GLN A 135 5.33 5.77 15.77
CA GLN A 135 4.94 6.87 14.85
C GLN A 135 3.62 6.55 14.16
N VAL A 136 3.47 5.30 13.73
CA VAL A 136 2.24 4.77 13.13
C VAL A 136 1.08 4.85 14.12
N LEU A 137 1.30 4.44 15.37
CA LEU A 137 0.31 4.52 16.44
C LEU A 137 -0.09 5.96 16.75
N LYS A 138 0.84 6.93 16.65
CA LYS A 138 0.52 8.34 16.81
C LYS A 138 -0.44 8.81 15.71
N LEU A 139 -0.15 8.50 14.45
CA LEU A 139 -1.07 8.80 13.34
C LEU A 139 -2.44 8.14 13.58
N ARG A 140 -2.44 6.86 13.96
CA ARG A 140 -3.65 6.07 14.22
C ARG A 140 -4.52 6.70 15.30
N LYS A 141 -3.93 7.24 16.38
CA LYS A 141 -4.64 7.99 17.42
C LYS A 141 -5.26 9.27 16.87
N CYS A 142 -4.49 10.09 16.17
CA CYS A 142 -5.01 11.33 15.59
C CYS A 142 -6.17 11.08 14.62
N LEU A 143 -6.12 9.98 13.86
CA LEU A 143 -7.19 9.56 12.96
C LEU A 143 -8.42 9.01 13.71
N ASN A 144 -8.20 8.25 14.80
CA ASN A 144 -9.28 7.77 15.66
C ASN A 144 -10.04 8.93 16.34
N ASP A 145 -9.33 10.00 16.70
CA ASP A 145 -9.92 11.18 17.34
C ASP A 145 -10.87 11.97 16.43
N LEU A 146 -10.90 11.67 15.12
CA LEU A 146 -11.90 12.21 14.20
C LEU A 146 -13.29 11.58 14.39
N ASP A 147 -13.36 10.41 15.02
CA ASP A 147 -14.60 9.66 15.29
C ASP A 147 -15.45 9.37 14.04
N ILE A 148 -14.79 9.23 12.88
CA ILE A 148 -15.44 8.94 11.59
C ILE A 148 -15.51 7.43 11.34
N ILE A 149 -14.41 6.72 11.62
CA ILE A 149 -14.31 5.27 11.50
C ILE A 149 -14.11 4.69 12.91
N PRO A 150 -15.04 3.88 13.43
CA PRO A 150 -14.89 3.24 14.73
C PRO A 150 -13.84 2.14 14.69
N GLY A 151 -13.29 1.78 15.86
CA GLY A 151 -12.38 0.63 15.98
C GLY A 151 -10.99 0.87 15.41
N MET A 152 -10.65 2.10 15.00
CA MET A 152 -9.35 2.42 14.44
C MET A 152 -8.20 1.95 15.31
N MET A 153 -8.31 1.93 16.63
CA MET A 153 -7.21 1.54 17.55
C MET A 153 -6.99 0.04 17.76
N GLY A 154 -7.90 -0.84 17.34
CA GLY A 154 -7.83 -2.27 17.67
C GLY A 154 -8.27 -3.23 16.57
N GLU A 155 -9.01 -2.75 15.59
CA GLU A 155 -9.53 -3.56 14.49
C GLU A 155 -8.69 -3.37 13.24
N GLU A 156 -8.63 -4.42 12.42
CA GLU A 156 -8.18 -4.32 11.03
C GLU A 156 -9.26 -3.58 10.23
N LYS A 157 -8.83 -2.74 9.28
CA LYS A 157 -9.71 -1.96 8.42
C LYS A 157 -9.36 -2.20 6.96
N ASP A 158 -10.30 -1.86 6.09
CA ASP A 158 -10.05 -1.92 4.65
C ASP A 158 -9.11 -0.77 4.24
N PRO A 159 -8.11 -1.02 3.36
CA PRO A 159 -7.26 0.04 2.79
C PRO A 159 -8.05 1.19 2.15
N GLU A 160 -9.18 0.92 1.49
CA GLU A 160 -10.05 1.95 0.90
C GLU A 160 -10.63 2.86 1.98
N GLU A 161 -11.12 2.29 3.08
CA GLU A 161 -11.67 3.02 4.21
C GLU A 161 -10.62 3.96 4.82
N PHE A 162 -9.39 3.46 4.98
CA PHE A 162 -8.27 4.25 5.46
C PHE A 162 -7.88 5.38 4.48
N ILE A 163 -7.80 5.12 3.18
CA ILE A 163 -7.45 6.13 2.17
C ILE A 163 -8.47 7.27 2.19
N ASN A 164 -9.76 6.95 2.23
CA ASN A 164 -10.82 7.96 2.30
C ASN A 164 -10.77 8.75 3.62
N LEU A 165 -10.56 8.08 4.76
CA LEU A 165 -10.35 8.77 6.05
C LEU A 165 -9.18 9.75 5.99
N LEU A 166 -8.04 9.30 5.45
CA LEU A 166 -6.83 10.09 5.42
C LEU A 166 -6.96 11.27 4.45
N LEU A 167 -7.44 11.04 3.23
CA LEU A 167 -7.41 12.04 2.17
C LEU A 167 -8.62 12.95 2.19
N ASP A 168 -9.85 12.43 2.33
CA ASP A 168 -11.05 13.26 2.28
C ASP A 168 -11.31 13.99 3.60
N HIS A 169 -11.18 13.25 4.71
CA HIS A 169 -11.59 13.75 6.01
C HIS A 169 -10.46 14.42 6.76
N ALA A 170 -9.32 13.73 6.90
CA ALA A 170 -8.20 14.23 7.68
C ALA A 170 -7.41 15.32 6.95
N LEU A 171 -7.07 15.07 5.69
CA LEU A 171 -6.25 15.99 4.89
C LEU A 171 -7.07 16.84 3.93
N ARG A 172 -8.39 16.66 3.77
CA ARG A 172 -9.25 17.45 2.86
C ARG A 172 -8.68 17.66 1.45
N HIS A 173 -8.08 16.62 0.88
CA HIS A 173 -7.49 16.63 -0.46
C HIS A 173 -8.58 16.41 -1.52
N GLU A 174 -8.44 17.05 -2.70
CA GLU A 174 -9.35 16.77 -3.81
C GLU A 174 -9.16 15.34 -4.36
N PRO A 175 -10.23 14.65 -4.76
CA PRO A 175 -10.11 13.33 -5.40
C PRO A 175 -9.14 13.32 -6.58
N PHE A 176 -8.25 12.32 -6.61
CA PHE A 176 -7.29 12.15 -7.71
C PHE A 176 -7.95 11.75 -9.03
N ILE A 177 -9.06 11.03 -8.97
CA ILE A 177 -9.77 10.51 -10.14
C ILE A 177 -11.05 11.30 -10.33
N LYS A 178 -11.22 11.88 -11.53
CA LYS A 178 -12.42 12.58 -11.96
C LYS A 178 -12.95 11.89 -13.22
N LEU A 179 -14.14 11.33 -13.16
CA LEU A 179 -14.79 10.63 -14.27
C LEU A 179 -15.61 11.63 -15.10
N SER A 180 -15.76 11.36 -16.39
CA SER A 180 -16.60 12.16 -17.29
C SER A 180 -18.07 12.18 -16.89
N THR A 181 -18.50 11.22 -16.06
CA THR A 181 -19.84 11.16 -15.46
C THR A 181 -20.06 12.23 -14.38
N GLY A 182 -19.01 12.96 -13.98
CA GLY A 182 -19.05 13.93 -12.89
C GLY A 182 -18.76 13.34 -11.51
N GLN A 183 -18.53 12.02 -11.42
CA GLN A 183 -18.11 11.35 -10.19
C GLN A 183 -16.61 11.55 -9.93
N SER A 184 -16.22 11.57 -8.66
CA SER A 184 -14.82 11.74 -8.25
C SER A 184 -14.50 10.88 -7.03
N SER A 185 -13.32 10.23 -7.02
CA SER A 185 -12.87 9.37 -5.93
C SER A 185 -11.34 9.32 -5.86
N HIS A 186 -10.79 8.90 -4.71
CA HIS A 186 -9.36 8.56 -4.58
C HIS A 186 -9.08 7.12 -5.03
N VAL A 187 -10.07 6.23 -4.92
CA VAL A 187 -9.96 4.81 -5.26
C VAL A 187 -10.99 4.47 -6.35
N LEU A 188 -10.56 3.72 -7.36
CA LEU A 188 -11.42 3.22 -8.43
C LEU A 188 -11.59 1.71 -8.29
N GLN A 189 -12.79 1.28 -7.91
CA GLN A 189 -13.15 -0.14 -7.91
C GLN A 189 -13.50 -0.60 -9.33
N LEU A 190 -12.85 -1.67 -9.79
CA LEU A 190 -13.12 -2.27 -11.08
C LEU A 190 -14.17 -3.37 -10.92
N PHE A 191 -15.28 -3.24 -11.65
CA PHE A 191 -16.26 -4.30 -11.80
C PHE A 191 -16.04 -4.96 -13.15
N LEU A 192 -15.80 -6.28 -13.15
CA LEU A 192 -15.58 -7.07 -14.35
C LEU A 192 -16.64 -8.17 -14.41
N ASP A 193 -17.40 -8.21 -15.50
CA ASP A 193 -18.29 -9.33 -15.75
C ASP A 193 -17.51 -10.50 -16.33
N ARG A 194 -17.91 -11.72 -15.98
CA ARG A 194 -17.22 -12.95 -16.44
C ARG A 194 -17.15 -13.04 -17.96
N ALA A 195 -18.15 -12.50 -18.66
CA ALA A 195 -18.21 -12.49 -20.11
C ALA A 195 -17.10 -11.62 -20.75
N ASP A 196 -16.59 -10.64 -20.01
CA ASP A 196 -15.57 -9.70 -20.47
C ASP A 196 -14.14 -10.18 -20.17
N LEU A 197 -14.00 -11.26 -19.40
CA LEU A 197 -12.71 -11.91 -19.17
C LEU A 197 -12.32 -12.78 -20.38
N PRO A 198 -11.05 -12.76 -20.83
CA PRO A 198 -10.56 -13.65 -21.88
C PRO A 198 -10.88 -15.13 -21.58
N PHE A 199 -11.23 -15.92 -22.60
CA PHE A 199 -11.77 -17.29 -22.48
C PHE A 199 -10.94 -18.24 -21.58
N GLU A 200 -9.61 -18.10 -21.59
CA GLU A 200 -8.70 -18.87 -20.73
C GLU A 200 -8.93 -18.63 -19.23
N GLN A 201 -9.42 -17.44 -18.87
CA GLN A 201 -9.67 -17.07 -17.49
C GLN A 201 -10.97 -17.64 -16.92
N GLN A 202 -11.94 -17.94 -17.78
CA GLN A 202 -13.25 -18.50 -17.44
C GLN A 202 -13.17 -19.97 -17.00
N LYS A 203 -12.24 -20.77 -17.57
CA LYS A 203 -12.08 -22.20 -17.24
C LYS A 203 -11.53 -22.47 -15.84
N GLN A 204 -10.67 -21.60 -15.31
CA GLN A 204 -9.97 -21.85 -14.04
C GLN A 204 -10.87 -21.71 -12.80
N GLN A 205 -11.96 -20.93 -12.85
CA GLN A 205 -12.86 -20.77 -11.69
C GLN A 205 -13.96 -21.85 -11.61
N GLN A 206 -14.33 -22.52 -12.71
CA GLN A 206 -15.31 -23.61 -12.67
C GLN A 206 -14.79 -24.79 -11.84
N GLN A 207 -13.47 -25.04 -11.86
CA GLN A 207 -12.83 -26.12 -11.10
C GLN A 207 -12.77 -25.87 -9.58
N VAL A 208 -12.98 -24.63 -9.13
CA VAL A 208 -13.04 -24.26 -7.70
C VAL A 208 -14.46 -24.36 -7.14
N CYS A 209 -15.49 -24.30 -7.99
CA CYS A 209 -16.90 -24.42 -7.57
C CYS A 209 -17.40 -25.88 -7.50
N ASP A 210 -16.62 -26.85 -7.98
CA ASP A 210 -16.95 -28.28 -7.97
C ASP A 210 -16.19 -29.07 -6.87
N LEU A 211 -15.62 -28.39 -5.87
CA LEU A 211 -15.02 -28.94 -4.64
C LEU A 211 -15.79 -28.42 -3.42
#